data_AF-W3A5V8-F1
#
_entry.id   AF-W3A5V8-F1
#
_cell.length_a   1.000
_cell.length_b   1.000
_cell.length_c   1.000
_cell.angle_alpha   90.00
_cell.angle_beta   90.00
_cell.angle_gamma   90.00
#
_symmetry.space_group_name_H-M   'P 1'
#
loop_
_entity.id
_entity.type
_entity.pdbx_description
1 polymer ?
#
loop_
_entity_poly.entity_id
_entity_poly.type
_entity_poly.pdbx_seq_one_letter_code
_entity_poly.pdbx_strand_id
1 'polypeptide(L)'
;MVELVKFLGGSRDTSLEARPIAEKQLTVRQYWQGLSEFPLLQDIALTVFASSCSSAAAERNWSAHKFVHSQVRNRLRDASVEKLVFLFFNAKNFDGDDMAFYDMLEDMAANSSDEENSNKDSDYEYY
;
A
#
# COMPACT_ATOMS: atom_id res chain seq x y z
N MET A 1 -10.62 -19.75 -7.01
CA MET A 1 -10.45 -20.39 -8.34
C MET A 1 -11.76 -20.57 -9.10
N VAL A 2 -12.88 -20.92 -8.44
CA VAL A 2 -14.19 -21.17 -9.10
C VAL A 2 -14.77 -19.94 -9.82
N GLU A 3 -14.73 -18.75 -9.22
CA GLU A 3 -15.23 -17.52 -9.86
C GLU A 3 -14.44 -17.12 -11.10
N LEU A 4 -13.11 -17.21 -11.04
CA LEU A 4 -12.24 -16.92 -12.19
C LEU A 4 -12.56 -17.85 -13.37
N VAL A 5 -12.77 -19.15 -13.13
CA VAL A 5 -13.12 -20.12 -14.17
C VAL A 5 -14.50 -19.81 -14.77
N LYS A 6 -15.48 -19.39 -13.95
CA LYS A 6 -16.80 -18.97 -14.43
C LYS A 6 -16.74 -17.68 -15.25
N PHE A 7 -15.98 -16.70 -14.79
CA PHE A 7 -15.74 -15.44 -15.49
C PHE A 7 -15.11 -15.69 -16.87
N LEU A 8 -14.06 -16.52 -16.93
CA LEU A 8 -13.40 -16.89 -18.19
C LEU A 8 -14.28 -17.78 -19.09
N GLY A 9 -15.14 -18.61 -18.51
CA GLY A 9 -16.07 -19.46 -19.25
C GLY A 9 -17.28 -18.72 -19.84
N GLY A 10 -17.69 -17.60 -19.23
CA GLY A 10 -18.78 -16.75 -19.70
C GLY A 10 -18.35 -15.66 -20.68
N SER A 11 -17.10 -15.19 -20.61
CA SER A 11 -16.60 -14.07 -21.41
C SER A 11 -16.10 -14.54 -22.78
N ARG A 12 -17.02 -14.71 -23.74
CA ARG A 12 -16.68 -15.08 -25.13
C ARG A 12 -16.21 -13.91 -25.99
N ASP A 13 -16.44 -12.67 -25.57
CA ASP A 13 -15.97 -11.46 -26.25
C ASP A 13 -15.35 -10.46 -25.26
N THR A 14 -14.26 -10.88 -24.62
CA THR A 14 -13.39 -10.02 -23.78
C THR A 14 -12.97 -8.73 -24.47
N SER A 15 -12.96 -8.70 -25.81
CA SER A 15 -12.58 -7.54 -26.60
C SER A 15 -13.57 -6.37 -26.54
N LEU A 16 -14.87 -6.60 -26.32
CA LEU A 16 -15.88 -5.54 -26.28
C LEU A 16 -15.92 -4.85 -24.92
N GLU A 17 -15.77 -5.62 -23.85
CA GLU A 17 -15.71 -5.15 -22.47
C GLU A 17 -14.44 -4.35 -22.18
N ALA A 18 -13.32 -4.70 -22.81
CA ALA A 18 -12.04 -4.01 -22.64
C ALA A 18 -11.88 -2.74 -23.49
N ARG A 19 -12.69 -2.56 -24.54
CA ARG A 19 -12.64 -1.37 -25.42
C ARG A 19 -12.87 -0.06 -24.68
N PRO A 20 -13.91 0.09 -23.84
CA PRO A 20 -14.10 1.30 -23.05
C PRO A 20 -12.90 1.64 -22.15
N ILE A 21 -12.21 0.62 -21.63
CA ILE A 21 -11.00 0.81 -20.82
C ILE A 21 -9.84 1.28 -21.71
N ALA A 22 -9.64 0.66 -22.87
CA ALA A 22 -8.60 1.04 -23.83
C ALA A 22 -8.81 2.45 -24.40
N GLU A 23 -10.07 2.82 -24.64
CA GLU A 23 -10.49 4.16 -25.10
C GLU A 23 -10.54 5.19 -23.97
N LYS A 24 -10.19 4.80 -22.73
CA LYS A 24 -10.21 5.64 -21.51
C LYS A 24 -11.59 6.22 -21.17
N GLN A 25 -12.66 5.59 -21.65
CA GLN A 25 -14.04 5.93 -21.30
C GLN A 25 -14.47 5.31 -19.96
N LEU A 26 -13.78 4.25 -19.52
CA LEU A 26 -14.04 3.57 -18.26
C LEU A 26 -12.72 3.30 -17.53
N THR A 27 -12.65 3.60 -16.23
CA THR A 27 -11.49 3.21 -15.43
C THR A 27 -11.55 1.72 -15.09
N VAL A 28 -10.38 1.10 -14.92
CA VAL A 28 -10.29 -0.30 -14.48
C VAL A 28 -11.04 -0.53 -13.17
N ARG A 29 -10.97 0.44 -12.23
CA ARG A 29 -11.72 0.39 -10.97
C ARG A 29 -13.24 0.36 -11.21
N GLN A 30 -13.77 1.25 -12.04
CA GLN A 30 -15.21 1.32 -12.35
C GLN A 30 -15.69 0.06 -13.05
N TYR A 31 -14.89 -0.51 -13.94
CA TYR A 31 -15.19 -1.79 -14.57
C TYR A 31 -15.40 -2.88 -13.52
N TRP A 32 -14.40 -3.12 -12.68
CA TRP A 32 -14.49 -4.17 -11.65
C TRP A 32 -15.59 -3.91 -10.63
N GLN A 33 -15.87 -2.66 -10.28
CA GLN A 33 -17.00 -2.30 -9.41
C GLN A 33 -18.37 -2.65 -10.03
N GLY A 34 -18.48 -2.67 -11.36
CA GLY A 34 -19.71 -3.07 -12.05
C GLY A 34 -19.98 -4.59 -12.05
N LEU A 35 -18.97 -5.42 -11.79
CA LEU A 35 -19.09 -6.88 -11.80
C LEU A 35 -19.51 -7.43 -10.42
N SER A 36 -20.77 -7.23 -10.04
CA SER A 36 -21.34 -7.71 -8.78
C SER A 36 -21.55 -9.23 -8.70
N GLU A 37 -21.50 -9.94 -9.84
CA GLU A 37 -21.68 -11.40 -9.92
C GLU A 37 -20.50 -12.20 -9.34
N PHE A 38 -19.31 -11.58 -9.26
CA PHE A 38 -18.08 -12.23 -8.81
C PHE A 38 -17.42 -11.45 -7.67
N PRO A 39 -17.99 -11.47 -6.45
CA PRO A 39 -17.53 -10.62 -5.35
C PRO A 39 -16.10 -10.93 -4.91
N LEU A 40 -15.67 -12.20 -4.90
CA LEU A 40 -14.29 -12.54 -4.53
C LEU A 40 -13.31 -12.10 -5.62
N LEU A 41 -13.66 -12.31 -6.90
CA LEU A 41 -12.84 -11.88 -8.02
C LEU A 41 -12.73 -10.35 -8.09
N GLN A 42 -13.83 -9.64 -7.83
CA GLN A 42 -13.88 -8.19 -7.75
C GLN A 42 -12.92 -7.66 -6.69
N ASP A 43 -12.95 -8.20 -5.47
CA ASP A 43 -12.08 -7.77 -4.37
C ASP A 43 -10.60 -7.99 -4.67
N ILE A 44 -10.26 -9.17 -5.21
CA ILE A 44 -8.91 -9.49 -5.67
C ILE A 44 -8.46 -8.53 -6.76
N ALA A 45 -9.30 -8.29 -7.78
CA ALA A 45 -8.97 -7.40 -8.87
C ALA A 45 -8.75 -5.96 -8.37
N LEU A 46 -9.63 -5.44 -7.51
CA LEU A 46 -9.49 -4.11 -6.94
C LEU A 46 -8.21 -3.97 -6.12
N THR A 47 -7.84 -4.99 -5.34
CA THR A 47 -6.59 -5.01 -4.57
C THR A 47 -5.37 -5.01 -5.49
N VAL A 48 -5.36 -5.89 -6.50
CA VAL A 48 -4.25 -5.99 -7.46
C VAL A 48 -4.08 -4.69 -8.25
N PHE A 49 -5.17 -4.10 -8.75
CA PHE A 49 -5.09 -2.85 -9.51
C PHE A 49 -4.84 -1.61 -8.64
N ALA A 50 -5.06 -1.69 -7.32
CA ALA A 50 -4.62 -0.65 -6.39
C ALA A 50 -3.11 -0.75 -6.07
N SER A 51 -2.50 -1.92 -6.24
CA SER A 51 -1.08 -2.12 -5.95
C SER A 51 -0.17 -1.50 -7.03
N SER A 52 0.87 -0.78 -6.60
CA SER A 52 1.86 -0.19 -7.52
C SER A 52 3.04 -1.15 -7.75
N CYS A 53 2.97 -1.96 -8.81
CA CYS A 53 4.02 -2.92 -9.16
C CYS A 53 5.01 -2.35 -10.19
N SER A 54 5.77 -1.31 -9.86
CA SER A 54 6.81 -0.78 -10.75
C SER A 54 8.14 -0.54 -10.03
N SER A 55 9.26 -0.74 -10.72
CA SER A 55 10.59 -0.42 -10.20
C SER A 55 10.67 1.06 -9.78
N ALA A 56 10.11 1.97 -10.58
CA ALA A 56 10.06 3.39 -10.25
C ALA A 56 9.23 3.70 -8.99
N ALA A 57 8.20 2.91 -8.66
CA ALA A 57 7.47 3.06 -7.41
C ALA A 57 8.30 2.59 -6.21
N ALA A 58 9.04 1.48 -6.36
CA ALA A 58 9.97 1.01 -5.35
C ALA A 58 11.12 2.01 -5.13
N GLU A 59 11.70 2.57 -6.21
CA GLU A 59 12.74 3.61 -6.12
C GLU A 59 12.25 4.86 -5.39
N ARG A 60 11.00 5.30 -5.64
CA ARG A 60 10.38 6.40 -4.90
C ARG A 60 10.22 6.08 -3.41
N ASN A 61 9.83 4.85 -3.08
CA ASN A 61 9.75 4.39 -1.68
C ASN A 61 11.13 4.40 -1.01
N TRP A 62 12.15 3.80 -1.62
CA TRP A 62 13.51 3.79 -1.09
C TRP A 62 14.14 5.17 -1.01
N SER A 63 13.83 6.06 -1.96
CA SER A 63 14.25 7.46 -1.89
C SER A 63 13.61 8.19 -0.70
N ALA A 64 12.37 7.87 -0.34
CA ALA A 64 11.72 8.43 0.85
C ALA A 64 12.39 7.92 2.14
N HIS A 65 12.71 6.61 2.22
CA HIS A 65 13.50 6.07 3.33
C HIS A 65 14.87 6.75 3.44
N LYS A 66 15.60 6.91 2.34
CA LYS A 66 16.90 7.61 2.31
C LYS A 66 16.79 9.08 2.70
N PHE A 67 15.67 9.72 2.35
CA PHE A 67 15.39 11.08 2.80
C PHE A 67 15.19 11.08 4.32
N VAL A 68 14.20 10.35 4.84
CA VAL A 68 13.84 10.34 6.27
C VAL A 68 15.01 9.90 7.16
N HIS A 69 15.70 8.83 6.77
CA HIS A 69 16.81 8.24 7.51
C HIS A 69 18.10 8.37 6.71
N SER A 70 18.84 9.47 6.96
CA SER A 70 20.11 9.78 6.31
C SER A 70 21.26 9.74 7.31
N GLN A 71 22.51 9.77 6.83
CA GLN A 71 23.70 9.78 7.68
C GLN A 71 23.71 10.93 8.71
N VAL A 72 23.07 12.06 8.38
CA VAL A 72 22.95 13.22 9.28
C VAL A 72 21.71 13.11 10.20
N ARG A 73 20.70 12.31 9.81
CA ARG A 73 19.41 12.13 10.51
C ARG A 73 19.19 10.66 10.90
N ASN A 74 20.18 10.04 11.53
CA ASN A 74 20.18 8.61 11.88
C ASN A 74 19.73 8.31 13.32
N ARG A 75 19.29 9.32 14.08
CA ARG A 75 18.88 9.17 15.49
C ARG A 75 17.41 8.72 15.65
N LEU A 76 16.80 8.20 14.58
CA LEU A 76 15.41 7.73 14.57
C LEU A 76 15.39 6.22 14.78
N ARG A 77 14.42 5.73 15.55
CA ARG A 77 14.15 4.29 15.64
C ARG A 77 13.48 3.80 14.37
N ASP A 78 13.66 2.53 14.03
CA ASP A 78 13.08 1.92 12.83
C ASP A 78 11.56 2.15 12.74
N ALA A 79 10.83 1.91 13.84
CA ALA A 79 9.39 2.16 13.93
C ALA A 79 9.01 3.63 13.65
N SER A 80 9.84 4.60 14.05
CA SER A 80 9.61 6.02 13.76
C SER A 80 9.90 6.35 12.29
N VAL A 81 10.92 5.73 11.71
CA VAL A 81 11.24 5.89 10.28
C VAL A 81 10.11 5.36 9.41
N GLU A 82 9.58 4.17 9.72
CA GLU A 82 8.46 3.55 8.99
C GLU A 82 7.22 4.46 9.00
N LYS A 83 6.84 4.99 10.18
CA LYS A 83 5.71 5.93 10.30
C LYS A 83 5.94 7.22 9.51
N LEU A 84 7.13 7.80 9.59
CA LEU A 84 7.45 9.01 8.84
C LEU A 84 7.42 8.79 7.33
N VAL A 85 7.90 7.65 6.85
CA VAL A 85 7.83 7.30 5.41
C VAL A 85 6.38 7.08 4.98
N PHE A 86 5.58 6.39 5.79
CA PHE A 86 4.16 6.19 5.56
C PHE A 86 3.40 7.51 5.46
N LEU A 87 3.60 8.41 6.42
CA LEU A 87 3.03 9.75 6.41
C LEU A 87 3.50 10.54 5.19
N PHE A 88 4.80 10.52 4.87
CA PHE A 88 5.34 11.23 3.71
C PHE A 88 4.72 10.77 2.38
N PHE A 89 4.53 9.46 2.22
CA PHE A 89 3.99 8.89 0.98
C PHE A 89 2.48 9.12 0.85
N ASN A 90 1.76 9.11 1.98
CA ASN A 90 0.30 9.21 2.02
C ASN A 90 -0.22 10.59 2.46
N ALA A 91 0.65 11.58 2.66
CA ALA A 91 0.27 12.91 3.16
C ALA A 91 -0.85 13.61 2.37
N LYS A 92 -0.99 13.29 1.08
CA LYS A 92 -2.06 13.83 0.22
C LYS A 92 -3.38 13.07 0.30
N ASN A 93 -3.35 11.88 0.88
CA ASN A 93 -4.50 10.99 1.02
C ASN A 93 -5.12 11.04 2.41
N PHE A 94 -4.47 11.75 3.36
CA PHE A 94 -5.00 11.91 4.71
C PHE A 94 -5.72 13.25 4.86
N ASP A 95 -6.90 13.19 5.47
CA ASP A 95 -7.51 14.34 6.12
C ASP A 95 -7.22 14.34 7.64
N GLY A 96 -7.79 15.31 8.37
CA GLY A 96 -7.58 15.43 9.82
C GLY A 96 -8.19 14.28 10.61
N ASP A 97 -9.24 13.64 10.08
CA ASP A 97 -9.93 12.54 10.73
C ASP A 97 -9.15 11.23 10.56
N ASP A 98 -8.50 11.03 9.41
CA ASP A 98 -7.60 9.90 9.18
C ASP A 98 -6.43 9.90 10.18
N MET A 99 -5.79 11.05 10.41
CA MET A 99 -4.69 11.14 11.38
C MET A 99 -5.13 10.78 12.80
N ALA A 100 -6.31 11.25 13.21
CA ALA A 100 -6.88 10.91 14.52
C ALA A 100 -7.20 9.41 14.65
N PHE A 101 -7.61 8.76 13.56
CA PHE A 101 -7.84 7.31 13.53
C PHE A 101 -6.53 6.52 13.71
N TYR A 102 -5.44 6.92 13.07
CA TYR A 102 -4.13 6.25 13.24
C TYR A 102 -3.55 6.46 14.63
N ASP A 103 -3.66 7.66 15.21
CA ASP A 103 -3.22 7.93 16.58
C ASP A 103 -3.99 7.04 17.58
N MET A 104 -5.31 6.90 17.41
CA MET A 104 -6.13 6.00 18.25
C MET A 104 -5.70 4.53 18.12
N LEU A 105 -5.42 4.06 16.89
CA LEU A 105 -4.93 2.70 16.64
C LEU A 105 -3.56 2.46 17.28
N GLU A 106 -2.69 3.47 17.23
CA GLU A 106 -1.34 3.41 17.80
C GLU A 106 -1.39 3.34 19.32
N ASP A 107 -2.22 4.17 19.96
CA ASP A 107 -2.45 4.12 21.41
C ASP A 107 -2.97 2.74 21.85
N MET A 108 -3.87 2.15 21.06
CA MET A 108 -4.40 0.80 21.33
C MET A 108 -3.34 -0.29 21.17
N ALA A 109 -2.44 -0.16 20.18
CA ALA A 109 -1.35 -1.09 19.94
C ALA A 109 -0.20 -0.95 20.97
N ALA A 110 0.10 0.26 21.41
CA ALA A 110 1.08 0.55 22.46
C ALA A 110 0.62 -0.04 23.81
N ASN A 111 -0.67 0.04 24.11
CA ASN A 111 -1.26 -0.59 25.30
C ASN A 111 -1.23 -2.13 25.27
N SER A 112 -0.89 -2.74 24.13
CA SER A 112 -0.78 -4.19 23.93
C SER A 112 0.66 -4.72 23.92
N SER A 113 1.68 -3.86 23.93
CA SER A 113 3.08 -4.24 23.71
C SER A 113 4.03 -3.68 24.78
N ASP A 114 3.85 -4.13 26.02
CA ASP A 114 4.89 -4.05 27.04
C ASP A 114 5.94 -5.16 26.80
N GLU A 115 6.86 -4.97 25.85
CA GLU A 115 8.13 -5.73 25.81
C GLU A 115 9.25 -4.76 25.42
N GLU A 116 10.06 -4.40 26.43
CA GLU A 116 11.31 -3.68 26.30
C GLU A 116 12.26 -4.41 25.34
N ASN A 117 12.83 -3.69 24.36
CA ASN A 117 14.07 -4.18 23.74
C ASN A 117 15.14 -3.08 23.76
N SER A 118 16.06 -3.26 24.72
CA SER A 118 17.25 -2.44 24.94
C SER A 118 18.25 -2.67 23.81
N ASN A 119 18.29 -1.78 22.83
CA ASN A 119 19.38 -1.73 21.87
C ASN A 119 20.66 -1.26 22.58
N LYS A 120 21.56 -2.20 22.87
CA LYS A 120 22.96 -1.90 23.12
C LYS A 120 23.61 -1.60 21.77
N ASP A 121 24.02 -0.34 21.60
CA ASP A 121 24.91 0.09 20.52
C ASP A 121 26.15 -0.81 20.47
N SER A 122 26.34 -1.52 19.35
CA SER A 122 27.63 -2.10 18.99
C SER A 122 28.23 -1.25 17.89
N ASP A 123 29.31 -0.54 18.22
CA ASP A 123 30.17 0.22 17.32
C ASP A 123 30.56 -0.62 16.09
N TYR A 124 30.31 -0.08 14.89
CA TYR A 124 30.89 -0.60 13.65
C TYR A 124 32.13 0.23 13.29
N GLU A 125 33.32 -0.30 13.58
CA GLU A 125 34.59 0.18 13.01
C GLU A 125 34.67 -0.25 11.54
N TYR A 126 34.76 0.71 10.62
CA TYR A 126 35.19 0.46 9.23
C TYR A 126 36.71 0.51 9.19
N TYR A 127 37.35 -0.64 8.91
CA TYR A 127 38.76 -0.74 8.53
C TYR A 127 39.03 -0.06 7.18
#